data_AF-A0A0F9ILY8-F1
#
_entry.id   AF-A0A0F9ILY8-F1
#
_cell.length_a   1.000
_cell.length_b   1.000
_cell.length_c   1.000
_cell.angle_alpha   90.00
_cell.angle_beta   90.00
_cell.angle_gamma   90.00
#
_symmetry.space_group_name_H-M   'P 1'
#
loop_
_entity.id
_entity.type
_entity.pdbx_description
1 polymer ?
#
loop_
_entity_poly.entity_id
_entity_poly.type
_entity_poly.pdbx_seq_one_letter_code
_entity_poly.pdbx_strand_id
1 'polypeptide(L)'
;FKPEWFLQYFESRSSQVGAKKEIKFMSVIFNWAKLRGLSTIENPITGTTRQYKIKEHRDILITHTEYKAVHDKSRPFIQDLMDLLYMSGARPDEAISFRFADDKGHELVYRMGKTRKIKRVQIGSDLRKLINKRKKLLKSSRVTMINPTILFDDKGRKLTLGGTIKYWFGIARDDAELERRWQLKDIRPYAATERYRKEGIEATRKLLGHSTEAQTRSYIRDYLGEETESHEMQNNGIMAKVKRENGESS
;
A
#
# COMPACT_ATOMS: atom_id res chain seq x y z
N PHE A 1 1.07 21.49 33.97
CA PHE A 1 0.58 21.37 32.57
C PHE A 1 -0.87 20.93 32.59
N LYS A 2 -1.73 21.60 31.82
CA LYS A 2 -3.18 21.35 31.80
C LYS A 2 -3.58 20.55 30.54
N PRO A 3 -4.42 19.49 30.65
CA PRO A 3 -4.88 18.72 29.49
C PRO A 3 -5.53 19.58 28.39
N GLU A 4 -6.24 20.63 28.79
CA GLU A 4 -6.96 21.56 27.90
C GLU A 4 -6.02 22.25 26.91
N TRP A 5 -4.77 22.53 27.29
CA TRP A 5 -3.77 23.14 26.40
C TRP A 5 -3.45 22.25 25.20
N PHE A 6 -3.40 20.93 25.40
CA PHE A 6 -3.12 19.99 24.32
C PHE A 6 -4.34 19.83 23.39
N LEU A 7 -5.56 19.96 23.92
CA LEU A 7 -6.76 19.97 23.09
C LEU A 7 -6.82 21.23 22.22
N GLN A 8 -6.61 22.41 22.79
CA GLN A 8 -6.53 23.66 22.05
C GLN A 8 -5.44 23.62 20.98
N TYR A 9 -4.28 23.04 21.29
CA TYR A 9 -3.22 22.82 20.31
C TYR A 9 -3.65 21.89 19.18
N PHE A 10 -4.32 20.78 19.51
CA PHE A 10 -4.85 19.84 18.51
C PHE A 10 -5.85 20.52 17.57
N GLU A 11 -6.78 21.30 18.10
CA GLU A 11 -7.86 21.95 17.36
C GLU A 11 -7.37 23.11 16.50
N SER A 12 -6.39 23.89 16.98
CA SER A 12 -5.86 25.06 16.26
C SER A 12 -4.88 24.72 15.12
N ARG A 13 -4.35 23.49 15.08
CA ARG A 13 -3.36 23.09 14.06
C ARG A 13 -4.04 22.69 12.75
N SER A 14 -3.53 23.24 11.65
CA SER A 14 -3.98 22.88 10.29
C SER A 14 -3.82 21.39 9.97
N SER A 15 -2.79 20.73 10.53
CA SER A 15 -2.62 19.29 10.47
C SER A 15 -2.91 18.65 11.82
N GLN A 16 -4.16 18.26 12.05
CA GLN A 16 -4.56 17.53 13.26
C GLN A 16 -3.81 16.20 13.42
N VAL A 17 -3.48 15.50 12.32
CA VAL A 17 -2.63 14.28 12.36
C VAL A 17 -1.23 14.60 12.86
N GLY A 18 -0.64 15.72 12.42
CA GLY A 18 0.65 16.20 12.92
C GLY A 18 0.57 16.56 14.40
N ALA A 19 -0.44 17.34 14.78
CA ALA A 19 -0.68 17.76 16.16
C ALA A 19 -0.82 16.57 17.12
N LYS A 20 -1.58 15.54 16.74
CA LYS A 20 -1.71 14.32 17.54
C LYS A 20 -0.38 13.59 17.74
N LYS A 21 0.49 13.55 16.73
CA LYS A 21 1.83 12.93 16.83
C LYS A 21 2.74 13.74 17.75
N GLU A 22 2.70 15.06 17.63
CA GLU A 22 3.44 15.99 18.48
C GLU A 22 3.00 15.85 19.95
N ILE A 23 1.69 15.81 20.22
CA ILE A 23 1.15 15.57 21.57
C ILE A 23 1.58 14.21 22.11
N LYS A 24 1.50 13.13 21.31
CA LYS A 24 2.00 11.80 21.74
C LYS A 24 3.49 11.85 22.07
N PHE A 25 4.29 12.59 21.30
CA PHE A 25 5.71 12.76 21.58
C PHE A 25 5.95 13.52 22.89
N MET A 26 5.17 14.56 23.17
CA MET A 26 5.20 15.24 24.48
C MET A 26 4.93 14.28 25.63
N SER A 27 3.98 13.36 25.47
CA SER A 27 3.71 12.32 26.48
C SER A 27 4.94 11.43 26.75
N VAL A 28 5.71 11.10 25.70
CA VAL A 28 6.98 10.37 25.83
C VAL A 28 7.99 11.20 26.63
N ILE A 29 8.10 12.50 26.36
CA ILE A 29 9.02 13.40 27.07
C ILE A 29 8.66 13.48 28.57
N PHE A 30 7.38 13.64 28.92
CA PHE A 30 6.95 13.66 30.31
C PHE A 30 7.30 12.37 31.04
N ASN A 31 7.04 11.21 30.42
CA ASN A 31 7.40 9.91 31.00
C ASN A 31 8.92 9.74 31.13
N TRP A 32 9.69 10.19 30.13
CA TRP A 32 11.14 10.16 30.17
C TRP A 32 11.71 11.03 31.30
N ALA A 33 11.18 12.24 31.49
CA ALA A 33 11.59 13.13 32.57
C ALA A 33 11.23 12.58 33.95
N LYS A 34 10.01 12.01 34.09
CA LYS A 34 9.56 11.35 35.32
C LYS A 34 10.46 10.18 35.69
N LEU A 35 10.75 9.29 34.75
CA LEU A 35 11.61 8.12 34.96
C LEU A 35 13.02 8.49 35.45
N ARG A 36 13.53 9.65 35.04
CA ARG A 36 14.87 10.15 35.41
C ARG A 36 14.87 11.06 36.64
N GLY A 37 13.74 11.23 37.32
CA GLY A 37 13.62 12.12 38.47
C GLY A 37 13.76 13.61 38.14
N LEU A 38 13.69 13.99 36.86
CA LEU A 38 13.78 15.39 36.41
C LEU A 38 12.45 16.14 36.54
N SER A 39 11.35 15.40 36.73
CA SER A 39 10.01 15.95 36.91
C SER A 39 9.22 15.09 37.89
N THR A 40 8.57 15.76 38.84
CA THR A 40 7.61 15.15 39.78
C THR A 40 6.16 15.28 39.29
N ILE A 41 5.93 16.03 38.21
CA ILE A 41 4.61 16.27 37.64
C ILE A 41 4.12 15.00 36.92
N GLU A 42 2.86 14.62 37.17
CA GLU A 42 2.18 13.57 36.43
C GLU A 42 2.01 13.91 34.95
N ASN A 43 2.11 12.91 34.08
CA ASN A 43 2.00 13.13 32.64
C ASN A 43 0.55 13.54 32.26
N PRO A 44 0.32 14.79 31.84
CA PRO A 44 -1.01 15.35 31.63
C PRO A 44 -1.73 14.79 30.39
N ILE A 45 -1.04 13.99 29.57
CA ILE A 45 -1.56 13.41 28.32
C ILE A 45 -2.02 11.96 28.53
N THR A 46 -1.69 11.36 29.67
CA THR A 46 -2.08 9.99 29.99
C THR A 46 -3.61 9.88 29.99
N GLY A 47 -4.15 8.93 29.22
CA GLY A 47 -5.59 8.71 29.10
C GLY A 47 -6.36 9.68 28.18
N THR A 48 -5.78 10.82 27.78
CA THR A 48 -6.50 11.84 26.99
C THR A 48 -6.42 11.62 25.48
N THR A 49 -5.42 10.86 25.01
CA THR A 49 -5.15 10.66 23.57
C THR A 49 -6.32 10.11 22.73
N ARG A 50 -7.29 9.45 23.37
CA ARG A 50 -8.52 8.94 22.73
C ARG A 50 -9.46 10.06 22.25
N GLN A 51 -9.34 11.26 22.82
CA GLN A 51 -10.15 12.43 22.45
C GLN A 51 -9.67 13.05 21.12
N TYR A 52 -8.41 12.84 20.73
CA TYR A 52 -7.86 13.32 19.46
C TYR A 52 -8.24 12.40 18.30
N LYS A 53 -9.53 12.38 17.97
CA LYS A 53 -10.10 11.60 16.85
C LYS A 53 -9.79 12.30 15.52
N ILE A 54 -9.00 11.65 14.69
CA ILE A 54 -8.67 12.12 13.34
C ILE A 54 -8.40 10.91 12.44
N LYS A 55 -8.81 11.00 11.18
CA LYS A 55 -8.49 9.99 10.16
C LYS A 55 -7.01 10.12 9.78
N GLU A 56 -6.17 9.27 10.36
CA GLU A 56 -4.70 9.32 10.17
C GLU A 56 -4.26 8.76 8.80
N HIS A 57 -5.09 7.92 8.19
CA HIS A 57 -4.79 7.25 6.93
C HIS A 57 -5.66 7.78 5.80
N ARG A 58 -5.01 8.06 4.67
CA ARG A 58 -5.74 8.32 3.43
C ARG A 58 -6.40 7.03 2.97
N ASP A 59 -7.63 7.17 2.56
CA ASP A 59 -8.52 6.09 2.20
C ASP A 59 -8.95 6.31 0.77
N ILE A 60 -8.02 5.99 -0.13
CA ILE A 60 -8.17 6.14 -1.57
C ILE A 60 -7.94 4.74 -2.15
N LEU A 61 -8.91 4.24 -2.89
CA LEU A 61 -8.71 3.13 -3.83
C LEU A 61 -8.74 3.75 -5.21
N ILE A 62 -7.63 3.64 -5.92
CA ILE A 62 -7.52 4.11 -7.29
C ILE A 62 -8.38 3.18 -8.16
N THR A 63 -9.21 3.73 -9.04
CA THR A 63 -9.91 2.92 -10.05
C THR A 63 -8.96 2.56 -11.18
N HIS A 64 -9.29 1.53 -11.97
CA HIS A 64 -8.50 1.22 -13.16
C HIS A 64 -8.43 2.41 -14.13
N THR A 65 -9.52 3.17 -14.28
CA THR A 65 -9.59 4.36 -15.12
C THR A 65 -8.68 5.48 -14.62
N GLU A 66 -8.67 5.77 -13.32
CA GLU A 66 -7.78 6.76 -12.72
C GLU A 66 -6.29 6.36 -12.83
N TYR A 67 -5.99 5.07 -12.60
CA TYR A 67 -4.64 4.55 -12.77
C TYR A 67 -4.18 4.73 -14.21
N LYS A 68 -5.00 4.31 -15.17
CA LYS A 68 -4.70 4.38 -16.60
C LYS A 68 -4.56 5.82 -17.09
N ALA A 69 -5.42 6.74 -16.64
CA ALA A 69 -5.34 8.15 -17.03
C ALA A 69 -3.98 8.77 -16.67
N VAL A 70 -3.50 8.56 -15.44
CA VAL A 70 -2.18 9.06 -15.02
C VAL A 70 -1.04 8.30 -15.70
N HIS A 71 -1.20 6.98 -15.92
CA HIS A 71 -0.21 6.17 -16.61
C HIS A 71 0.01 6.65 -18.05
N ASP A 72 -1.06 6.85 -18.81
CA ASP A 72 -1.01 7.27 -20.21
C ASP A 72 -0.36 8.66 -20.38
N LYS A 73 -0.55 9.57 -19.42
CA LYS A 73 0.09 10.90 -19.39
C LYS A 73 1.51 10.89 -18.84
N SER A 74 1.95 9.78 -18.24
CA SER A 74 3.26 9.68 -17.60
C SER A 74 4.39 9.48 -18.61
N ARG A 75 5.58 10.01 -18.30
CA ARG A 75 6.80 9.66 -19.05
C ARG A 75 7.08 8.15 -18.96
N PRO A 76 7.75 7.54 -19.96
CA PRO A 76 7.97 6.08 -19.98
C PRO A 76 8.60 5.49 -18.72
N PHE A 77 9.56 6.19 -18.08
CA PHE A 77 10.17 5.69 -16.84
C PHE A 77 9.26 5.84 -15.60
N ILE A 78 8.27 6.74 -15.63
CA ILE A 78 7.23 6.84 -14.58
C ILE A 78 6.17 5.76 -14.81
N GLN A 79 5.79 5.48 -16.06
CA GLN A 79 4.96 4.32 -16.40
C GLN A 79 5.58 3.01 -15.88
N ASP A 80 6.86 2.79 -16.20
CA ASP A 80 7.61 1.62 -15.72
C ASP A 80 7.67 1.57 -14.18
N LEU A 81 7.73 2.73 -13.50
CA LEU A 81 7.68 2.80 -12.03
C LEU A 81 6.30 2.41 -11.50
N MET A 82 5.22 2.91 -12.10
CA MET A 82 3.85 2.58 -11.71
C MET A 82 3.59 1.09 -11.89
N ASP A 83 3.99 0.53 -13.02
CA ASP A 83 3.80 -0.89 -13.32
C ASP A 83 4.62 -1.78 -12.39
N LEU A 84 5.87 -1.39 -12.10
CA LEU A 84 6.68 -2.11 -11.12
C LEU A 84 6.04 -2.08 -9.72
N LEU A 85 5.48 -0.94 -9.30
CA LEU A 85 4.78 -0.82 -8.01
C LEU A 85 3.54 -1.71 -7.95
N TYR A 86 2.75 -1.72 -9.02
CA TYR A 86 1.56 -2.54 -9.13
C TYR A 86 1.91 -4.04 -9.07
N MET A 87 2.84 -4.49 -9.91
CA MET A 87 3.21 -5.91 -10.00
C MET A 87 3.92 -6.44 -8.75
N SER A 88 4.80 -5.65 -8.14
CA SER A 88 5.59 -6.09 -6.97
C SER A 88 4.91 -5.85 -5.62
N GLY A 89 3.87 -5.01 -5.61
CA GLY A 89 3.25 -4.50 -4.39
C GLY A 89 4.25 -3.83 -3.45
N ALA A 90 5.39 -3.32 -3.95
CA ALA A 90 6.46 -2.71 -3.14
C ALA A 90 6.10 -1.28 -2.70
N ARG A 91 6.88 -0.72 -1.76
CA ARG A 91 6.79 0.72 -1.46
C ARG A 91 7.57 1.54 -2.51
N PRO A 92 7.22 2.81 -2.76
CA PRO A 92 7.96 3.65 -3.72
C PRO A 92 9.47 3.72 -3.47
N ASP A 93 9.90 3.79 -2.22
CA ASP A 93 11.32 3.79 -1.83
C ASP A 93 12.02 2.46 -2.12
N GLU A 94 11.31 1.34 -1.93
CA GLU A 94 11.81 0.00 -2.26
C GLU A 94 11.92 -0.19 -3.78
N ALA A 95 10.88 0.16 -4.54
CA ALA A 95 10.82 -0.06 -5.98
C ALA A 95 11.95 0.66 -6.75
N ILE A 96 12.29 1.89 -6.36
CA ILE A 96 13.39 2.64 -7.00
C ILE A 96 14.79 2.15 -6.58
N SER A 97 14.85 1.25 -5.59
CA SER A 97 16.10 0.67 -5.09
C SER A 97 16.45 -0.66 -5.72
N PHE A 98 15.51 -1.31 -6.44
CA PHE A 98 15.77 -2.59 -7.11
C PHE A 98 16.84 -2.43 -8.16
N ARG A 99 17.78 -3.38 -8.17
CA ARG A 99 18.92 -3.40 -9.09
C ARG A 99 18.85 -4.59 -10.02
N PHE A 100 19.52 -4.48 -11.16
CA PHE A 100 19.64 -5.63 -12.06
C PHE A 100 20.37 -6.80 -11.40
N ALA A 101 21.28 -6.55 -10.45
CA ALA A 101 21.95 -7.61 -9.69
C ALA A 101 21.01 -8.37 -8.71
N ASP A 102 19.85 -7.81 -8.40
CA ASP A 102 18.84 -8.44 -7.54
C ASP A 102 18.02 -9.50 -8.32
N ASP A 103 18.06 -9.47 -9.66
CA ASP A 103 17.43 -10.46 -10.54
C ASP A 103 18.20 -11.79 -10.54
N LYS A 104 17.59 -12.82 -9.98
CA LYS A 104 18.11 -14.20 -9.91
C LYS A 104 17.42 -15.13 -10.92
N GLY A 105 16.80 -14.58 -11.97
CA GLY A 105 16.17 -15.32 -13.05
C GLY A 105 14.70 -15.67 -12.78
N HIS A 106 14.39 -16.35 -11.67
CA HIS A 106 13.00 -16.66 -11.30
C HIS A 106 12.43 -15.70 -10.24
N GLU A 107 13.28 -14.89 -9.62
CA GLU A 107 12.90 -14.00 -8.53
C GLU A 107 13.80 -12.75 -8.44
N LEU A 108 13.25 -11.68 -7.88
CA LEU A 108 13.99 -10.52 -7.38
C LEU A 108 14.27 -10.71 -5.89
N VAL A 109 15.53 -10.68 -5.49
CA VAL A 109 15.97 -10.81 -4.10
C VAL A 109 16.61 -9.52 -3.64
N TYR A 110 15.99 -8.83 -2.69
CA TYR A 110 16.48 -7.54 -2.18
C TYR A 110 16.30 -7.41 -0.68
N ARG A 111 17.04 -6.46 -0.08
CA ARG A 111 16.95 -6.14 1.35
C ARG A 111 16.04 -4.94 1.57
N MET A 112 14.99 -5.09 2.37
CA MET A 112 14.07 -3.97 2.69
C MET A 112 14.78 -2.87 3.49
N GLY A 113 14.49 -1.60 3.18
CA GLY A 113 15.09 -0.46 3.86
C GLY A 113 14.72 -0.39 5.34
N LYS A 114 13.42 -0.40 5.65
CA LYS A 114 12.89 -0.19 7.01
C LYS A 114 13.21 -1.34 7.98
N THR A 115 13.04 -2.59 7.53
CA THR A 115 13.12 -3.77 8.41
C THR A 115 14.42 -4.55 8.25
N ARG A 116 15.26 -4.20 7.26
CA ARG A 116 16.50 -4.91 6.89
C ARG A 116 16.32 -6.40 6.54
N LYS A 117 15.10 -6.92 6.50
CA LYS A 117 14.83 -8.31 6.11
C LYS A 117 15.01 -8.49 4.60
N ILE A 118 15.42 -9.70 4.20
CA ILE A 118 15.47 -10.10 2.80
C ILE A 118 14.05 -10.42 2.32
N LYS A 119 13.67 -9.87 1.17
CA LYS A 119 12.42 -10.18 0.47
C LYS A 119 12.76 -10.81 -0.87
N ARG A 120 12.05 -11.89 -1.18
CA ARG A 120 12.10 -12.61 -2.46
C ARG A 120 10.77 -12.41 -3.15
N VAL A 121 10.78 -11.87 -4.36
CA VAL A 121 9.59 -11.64 -5.18
C VAL A 121 9.71 -12.48 -6.43
N GLN A 122 8.82 -13.46 -6.60
CA GLN A 122 8.79 -14.26 -7.82
C GLN A 122 8.51 -13.35 -9.03
N ILE A 123 9.25 -13.57 -10.12
CA ILE A 123 9.14 -12.77 -11.33
C ILE A 123 8.09 -13.42 -12.24
N GLY A 124 6.91 -12.81 -12.32
CA GLY A 124 5.90 -13.15 -13.33
C GLY A 124 6.27 -12.68 -14.73
N SER A 125 5.46 -13.06 -15.72
CA SER A 125 5.68 -12.74 -17.14
C SER A 125 5.82 -11.24 -17.41
N ASP A 126 4.94 -10.41 -16.85
CA ASP A 126 4.96 -8.97 -17.10
C ASP A 126 6.12 -8.26 -16.39
N LEU A 127 6.47 -8.68 -15.17
CA LEU A 127 7.65 -8.18 -14.49
C LEU A 127 8.93 -8.57 -15.25
N ARG A 128 8.99 -9.78 -15.81
CA ARG A 128 10.09 -10.21 -16.69
C ARG A 128 10.17 -9.33 -17.94
N LYS A 129 9.04 -9.02 -18.59
CA LYS A 129 9.00 -8.10 -19.75
C LYS A 129 9.55 -6.72 -19.38
N LEU A 130 9.15 -6.15 -18.25
CA LEU A 130 9.65 -4.87 -17.77
C LEU A 130 11.15 -4.90 -17.52
N ILE A 131 11.65 -5.90 -16.78
CA ILE A 131 13.09 -6.04 -16.52
C ILE A 131 13.88 -6.16 -17.82
N ASN A 132 13.39 -6.97 -18.77
CA ASN A 132 14.03 -7.14 -20.08
C ASN A 132 14.02 -5.84 -20.91
N LYS A 133 12.90 -5.10 -20.90
CA LYS A 133 12.79 -3.76 -21.52
C LYS A 133 13.85 -2.82 -20.95
N ARG A 134 13.97 -2.74 -19.62
CA ARG A 134 14.96 -1.88 -18.96
C ARG A 134 16.39 -2.34 -19.16
N LYS A 135 16.64 -3.65 -19.26
CA LYS A 135 17.96 -4.23 -19.58
C LYS A 135 18.39 -3.90 -21.02
N LYS A 136 17.46 -3.88 -21.97
CA LYS A 136 17.73 -3.42 -23.34
C LYS A 136 18.08 -1.93 -23.35
N LEU A 137 17.28 -1.11 -22.67
CA LEU A 137 17.55 0.32 -22.53
C LEU A 137 18.91 0.57 -21.87
N LEU A 138 19.28 -0.20 -20.84
CA LEU A 138 20.57 -0.05 -20.17
C LEU A 138 21.74 -0.16 -21.16
N LYS A 139 21.66 -1.06 -22.14
CA LYS A 139 22.71 -1.25 -23.16
C LYS A 139 22.83 -0.07 -24.15
N SER A 140 21.72 0.62 -24.43
CA SER A 140 21.69 1.75 -25.37
C SER A 140 21.75 3.12 -24.69
N SER A 141 21.70 3.16 -23.36
CA SER A 141 21.67 4.39 -22.56
C SER A 141 23.05 4.78 -22.05
N ARG A 142 23.25 6.07 -21.76
CA ARG A 142 24.47 6.59 -21.09
C ARG A 142 24.46 6.37 -19.57
N VAL A 143 24.06 5.18 -19.12
CA VAL A 143 24.03 4.88 -17.68
C VAL A 143 25.45 4.60 -17.19
N THR A 144 25.93 5.42 -16.27
CA THR A 144 27.28 5.32 -15.68
C THR A 144 27.30 4.71 -14.27
N MET A 145 26.13 4.35 -13.74
CA MET A 145 26.00 3.82 -12.38
C MET A 145 26.67 2.45 -12.24
N ILE A 146 27.53 2.30 -11.24
CA ILE A 146 28.02 0.99 -10.79
C ILE A 146 26.84 0.25 -10.14
N ASN A 147 26.54 -0.95 -10.64
CA ASN A 147 25.37 -1.76 -10.25
C ASN A 147 24.04 -0.99 -10.42
N PRO A 148 23.59 -0.74 -11.66
CA PRO A 148 22.47 0.15 -11.94
C PRO A 148 21.14 -0.37 -11.37
N THR A 149 20.29 0.58 -10.96
CA THR A 149 18.90 0.30 -10.62
C THR A 149 18.13 -0.13 -11.87
N ILE A 150 17.10 -0.98 -11.70
CA ILE A 150 16.20 -1.38 -12.80
C ILE A 150 15.51 -0.14 -13.38
N LEU A 151 15.22 0.85 -12.54
CA LEU A 151 14.63 2.11 -12.95
C LEU A 151 15.65 3.25 -12.94
N PHE A 152 15.74 3.95 -14.08
CA PHE A 152 16.52 5.17 -14.30
C PHE A 152 15.76 6.12 -15.25
N ASP A 153 16.09 7.41 -15.24
CA ASP A 153 15.46 8.38 -16.13
C ASP A 153 15.98 8.30 -17.58
N ASP A 154 15.45 9.15 -18.44
CA ASP A 154 15.85 9.29 -19.85
C ASP A 154 17.34 9.65 -20.03
N LYS A 155 17.96 10.25 -19.01
CA LYS A 155 19.38 10.61 -19.00
C LYS A 155 20.26 9.53 -18.36
N GLY A 156 19.69 8.38 -18.00
CA GLY A 156 20.41 7.28 -17.36
C GLY A 156 20.74 7.53 -15.89
N ARG A 157 20.08 8.48 -15.23
CA ARG A 157 20.30 8.82 -13.81
C ARG A 157 19.33 8.05 -12.92
N LYS A 158 19.74 7.81 -11.68
CA LYS A 158 18.90 7.17 -10.67
C LYS A 158 17.65 8.01 -10.39
N LEU A 159 16.50 7.35 -10.29
CA LEU A 159 15.27 8.02 -9.86
C LEU A 159 15.32 8.39 -8.38
N THR A 160 14.77 9.56 -8.04
CA THR A 160 14.68 10.05 -6.66
C THR A 160 13.24 10.44 -6.34
N LEU A 161 12.74 10.05 -5.15
CA LEU A 161 11.35 10.32 -4.75
C LEU A 161 11.04 11.82 -4.67
N GLY A 162 11.93 12.60 -4.04
CA GLY A 162 11.75 14.04 -3.85
C GLY A 162 12.06 14.91 -5.07
N GLY A 163 12.79 14.36 -6.05
CA GLY A 163 13.22 15.08 -7.26
C GLY A 163 12.44 14.61 -8.48
N THR A 164 13.11 13.81 -9.33
CA THR A 164 12.61 13.37 -10.63
C THR A 164 11.19 12.80 -10.55
N ILE A 165 10.92 11.93 -9.57
CA ILE A 165 9.61 11.30 -9.46
C ILE A 165 8.55 12.32 -9.06
N LYS A 166 8.77 13.11 -7.99
CA LYS A 166 7.81 14.13 -7.54
C LYS A 166 7.44 15.09 -8.66
N TYR A 167 8.42 15.52 -9.46
CA TYR A 167 8.21 16.43 -10.58
C TYR A 167 7.37 15.78 -11.69
N TRP A 168 7.86 14.68 -12.27
CA TRP A 168 7.20 14.09 -13.46
C TRP A 168 5.88 13.41 -13.15
N PHE A 169 5.73 12.78 -11.98
CA PHE A 169 4.45 12.27 -11.51
C PHE A 169 3.51 13.39 -11.03
N GLY A 170 4.05 14.56 -10.69
CA GLY A 170 3.25 15.77 -10.46
C GLY A 170 2.54 16.19 -11.74
N ILE A 171 3.31 16.42 -12.80
CA ILE A 171 2.82 16.80 -14.12
C ILE A 171 1.80 15.79 -14.65
N ALA A 172 2.14 14.50 -14.65
CA ALA A 172 1.24 13.47 -15.18
C ALA A 172 -0.12 13.39 -14.44
N ARG A 173 -0.17 13.76 -13.16
CA ARG A 173 -1.44 13.83 -12.41
C ARG A 173 -2.23 15.09 -12.73
N ASP A 174 -1.55 16.19 -13.00
CA ASP A 174 -2.19 17.46 -13.33
C ASP A 174 -2.78 17.36 -14.75
N ASP A 175 -2.04 16.75 -15.70
CA ASP A 175 -2.49 16.49 -17.08
C ASP A 175 -3.57 15.39 -17.21
N ALA A 176 -3.77 14.59 -16.17
CA ALA A 176 -4.81 13.57 -16.12
C ALA A 176 -6.17 14.12 -15.68
N GLU A 177 -6.23 15.37 -15.20
CA GLU A 177 -7.46 16.11 -14.88
C GLU A 177 -8.45 15.33 -13.99
N LEU A 178 -7.92 14.57 -13.02
CA LEU A 178 -8.75 13.77 -12.12
C LEU A 178 -9.36 14.62 -11.00
N GLU A 179 -10.62 14.33 -10.63
CA GLU A 179 -11.32 15.00 -9.53
C GLU A 179 -10.57 14.91 -8.19
N ARG A 180 -9.92 13.77 -7.94
CA ARG A 180 -9.18 13.53 -6.70
C ARG A 180 -7.71 13.20 -6.97
N ARG A 181 -6.84 13.77 -6.14
CA ARG A 181 -5.39 13.62 -6.27
C ARG A 181 -4.86 12.47 -5.40
N TRP A 182 -4.38 11.41 -6.04
CA TRP A 182 -3.70 10.29 -5.37
C TRP A 182 -2.17 10.36 -5.50
N GLN A 183 -1.45 9.56 -4.71
CA GLN A 183 0.03 9.50 -4.66
C GLN A 183 0.52 8.10 -5.06
N LEU A 184 1.77 7.96 -5.51
CA LEU A 184 2.36 6.65 -5.86
C LEU A 184 2.20 5.57 -4.78
N LYS A 185 2.21 5.94 -3.49
CA LYS A 185 2.01 4.99 -2.40
C LYS A 185 0.59 4.38 -2.35
N ASP A 186 -0.38 4.99 -3.04
CA ASP A 186 -1.75 4.52 -3.15
C ASP A 186 -1.90 3.40 -4.21
N ILE A 187 -0.90 3.21 -5.10
CA ILE A 187 -0.84 2.05 -6.01
C ILE A 187 -0.73 0.74 -5.23
N ARG A 188 -0.08 0.76 -4.06
CA ARG A 188 0.09 -0.44 -3.23
C ARG A 188 -1.25 -0.95 -2.66
N PRO A 189 -2.11 -0.12 -2.02
CA PRO A 189 -3.49 -0.48 -1.71
C PRO A 189 -4.28 -0.95 -2.93
N TYR A 190 -4.15 -0.28 -4.09
CA TYR A 190 -4.82 -0.72 -5.33
C TYR A 190 -4.41 -2.14 -5.74
N ALA A 191 -3.11 -2.42 -5.84
CA ALA A 191 -2.59 -3.76 -6.13
C ALA A 191 -3.01 -4.79 -5.07
N ALA A 192 -3.10 -4.39 -3.80
CA ALA A 192 -3.57 -5.26 -2.72
C ALA A 192 -5.03 -5.64 -2.89
N THR A 193 -5.92 -4.68 -3.17
CA THR A 193 -7.34 -4.93 -3.42
C THR A 193 -7.53 -5.84 -4.64
N GLU A 194 -6.84 -5.58 -5.74
CA GLU A 194 -6.95 -6.41 -6.95
C GLU A 194 -6.45 -7.85 -6.70
N ARG A 195 -5.36 -8.01 -5.96
CA ARG A 195 -4.87 -9.34 -5.57
C ARG A 195 -5.85 -10.05 -4.64
N TYR A 196 -6.47 -9.31 -3.72
CA TYR A 196 -7.45 -9.85 -2.79
C TYR A 196 -8.68 -10.38 -3.52
N ARG A 197 -9.23 -9.61 -4.45
CA ARG A 197 -10.37 -10.02 -5.29
C ARG A 197 -10.09 -11.31 -6.06
N LYS A 198 -8.86 -11.47 -6.55
CA LYS A 198 -8.49 -12.61 -7.40
C LYS A 198 -8.08 -13.87 -6.64
N GLU A 199 -7.35 -13.71 -5.54
CA GLU A 199 -6.62 -14.81 -4.88
C GLU A 199 -6.76 -14.83 -3.35
N GLY A 200 -7.55 -13.92 -2.79
CA GLY A 200 -7.83 -13.85 -1.36
C GLY A 200 -6.73 -13.22 -0.49
N ILE A 201 -6.95 -13.28 0.82
CA ILE A 201 -6.16 -12.54 1.82
C ILE A 201 -4.71 -13.05 1.93
N GLU A 202 -4.49 -14.36 1.82
CA GLU A 202 -3.18 -14.96 2.05
C GLU A 202 -2.20 -14.65 0.90
N ALA A 203 -2.67 -14.73 -0.35
CA ALA A 203 -1.91 -14.31 -1.51
C ALA A 203 -1.54 -12.81 -1.43
N THR A 204 -2.49 -11.98 -1.00
CA THR A 204 -2.30 -10.54 -0.81
C THR A 204 -1.28 -10.24 0.30
N ARG A 205 -1.36 -10.97 1.43
CA ARG A 205 -0.40 -10.84 2.54
C ARG A 205 1.02 -11.17 2.08
N LYS A 206 1.19 -12.24 1.29
CA LYS A 206 2.47 -12.63 0.69
C LYS A 206 3.00 -11.58 -0.29
N LEU A 207 2.17 -11.04 -1.17
CA LEU A 207 2.52 -9.96 -2.10
C LEU A 207 3.08 -8.75 -1.33
N LEU A 208 2.34 -8.28 -0.32
CA LEU A 208 2.74 -7.13 0.47
C LEU A 208 3.94 -7.43 1.39
N GLY A 209 4.15 -8.69 1.76
CA GLY A 209 5.19 -9.12 2.71
C GLY A 209 4.84 -8.74 4.15
N HIS A 210 3.56 -8.81 4.52
CA HIS A 210 3.11 -8.52 5.88
C HIS A 210 3.16 -9.76 6.77
N SER A 211 3.44 -9.56 8.05
CA SER A 211 3.52 -10.67 9.02
C SER A 211 2.14 -11.16 9.45
N THR A 212 1.13 -10.30 9.45
CA THR A 212 -0.23 -10.63 9.92
C THR A 212 -1.29 -10.20 8.92
N GLU A 213 -2.43 -10.89 8.91
CA GLU A 213 -3.57 -10.52 8.08
C GLU A 213 -4.16 -9.16 8.44
N ALA A 214 -4.18 -8.80 9.73
CA ALA A 214 -4.67 -7.51 10.20
C ALA A 214 -3.91 -6.33 9.54
N GLN A 215 -2.59 -6.47 9.34
CA GLN A 215 -1.81 -5.49 8.58
C GLN A 215 -2.26 -5.42 7.11
N THR A 216 -2.51 -6.56 6.47
CA THR A 216 -2.99 -6.63 5.09
C THR A 216 -4.38 -6.05 4.93
N ARG A 217 -5.32 -6.32 5.83
CA ARG A 217 -6.67 -5.74 5.80
C ARG A 217 -6.65 -4.22 5.80
N SER A 218 -5.68 -3.59 6.48
CA SER A 218 -5.54 -2.12 6.46
C SER A 218 -5.15 -1.53 5.08
N TYR A 219 -4.68 -2.36 4.15
CA TYR A 219 -4.35 -1.99 2.77
C TYR A 219 -5.45 -2.34 1.77
N ILE A 220 -6.32 -3.30 2.11
CA ILE A 220 -7.48 -3.61 1.29
C ILE A 220 -8.48 -2.47 1.45
N ARG A 221 -8.94 -1.95 0.32
CA ARG A 221 -9.95 -0.90 0.23
C ARG A 221 -11.13 -1.52 -0.49
N ASP A 222 -12.26 -1.61 0.18
CA ASP A 222 -13.47 -2.21 -0.40
C ASP A 222 -14.73 -1.45 0.03
N TYR A 223 -14.78 -0.18 -0.33
CA TYR A 223 -15.95 0.67 -0.05
C TYR A 223 -17.18 0.31 -0.90
N LEU A 224 -17.04 -0.58 -1.89
CA LEU A 224 -18.15 -1.10 -2.68
C LEU A 224 -18.89 -2.25 -1.97
N GLY A 225 -18.34 -2.76 -0.85
CA GLY A 225 -18.87 -3.92 -0.14
C GLY A 225 -18.29 -5.23 -0.67
N GLU A 226 -18.41 -6.29 0.13
CA GLU A 226 -18.01 -7.64 -0.27
C GLU A 226 -18.92 -8.10 -1.42
N GLU A 227 -18.31 -8.54 -2.53
CA GLU A 227 -19.06 -9.16 -3.63
C GLU A 227 -19.59 -10.51 -3.13
N THR A 228 -20.89 -10.56 -2.87
CA THR A 228 -21.57 -11.77 -2.41
C THR A 228 -22.23 -12.46 -3.59
N GLU A 229 -22.00 -13.77 -3.73
CA GLU A 229 -22.72 -14.58 -4.72
C GLU A 229 -24.14 -14.88 -4.22
N SER A 230 -25.12 -14.72 -5.09
CA SER A 230 -26.48 -15.20 -4.82
C SER A 230 -26.50 -16.72 -4.80
N HIS A 231 -27.16 -17.34 -3.81
CA HIS A 231 -27.47 -18.76 -3.88
C HIS A 231 -28.53 -19.05 -4.95
N GLU A 232 -28.27 -20.06 -5.78
CA GLU A 232 -29.25 -20.60 -6.71
C GLU A 232 -30.32 -21.41 -5.97
N MET A 233 -31.57 -21.33 -6.43
CA MET A 233 -32.63 -22.17 -5.89
C MET A 233 -32.37 -23.64 -6.26
N GLN A 234 -32.23 -24.51 -5.28
CA GLN A 234 -32.20 -25.95 -5.53
C GLN A 234 -33.59 -26.42 -5.98
N ASN A 235 -33.76 -26.69 -7.27
CA ASN A 235 -34.91 -27.42 -7.80
C ASN A 235 -34.78 -28.91 -7.45
N ASN A 236 -34.88 -29.24 -6.17
CA ASN A 236 -34.96 -30.64 -5.73
C ASN A 236 -36.37 -31.15 -6.01
N GLY A 237 -36.62 -31.54 -7.26
CA GLY A 237 -37.82 -32.26 -7.70
C GLY A 237 -37.85 -33.71 -7.21
N ILE A 238 -37.63 -33.93 -5.91
CA ILE A 238 -37.83 -35.24 -5.27
C ILE A 238 -38.92 -35.06 -4.23
N MET A 239 -40.16 -35.30 -4.67
CA MET A 239 -41.29 -35.57 -3.79
C MET A 239 -40.86 -36.62 -2.77
N ALA A 240 -40.94 -36.28 -1.48
CA ALA A 240 -40.79 -37.23 -0.40
C ALA A 240 -41.71 -38.43 -0.68
N LYS A 241 -41.15 -39.64 -0.82
CA LYS A 241 -41.94 -40.87 -0.85
C LYS A 241 -42.67 -40.98 0.48
N VAL A 242 -43.95 -40.58 0.49
CA VAL A 242 -44.88 -40.87 1.58
C VAL A 242 -45.00 -42.40 1.64
N LYS A 243 -44.45 -43.00 2.69
CA LYS A 243 -44.66 -44.40 3.03
C LYS A 243 -46.14 -44.54 3.40
N ARG A 244 -46.96 -45.15 2.53
CA ARG A 244 -48.31 -45.57 2.92
C ARG A 244 -48.13 -46.76 3.87
N GLU A 245 -48.48 -46.56 5.14
CA GLU A 245 -48.65 -47.68 6.06
C GLU A 245 -49.92 -48.43 5.66
N ASN A 246 -49.75 -49.70 5.30
CA ASN A 246 -50.84 -50.65 5.17
C ASN A 246 -51.45 -50.87 6.55
N GLY A 247 -52.72 -50.53 6.70
CA GLY A 247 -53.51 -50.87 7.86
C GLY A 247 -54.96 -51.06 7.44
N GLU A 248 -55.31 -52.27 7.02
CA GLU A 248 -56.67 -52.78 7.17
C GLU A 248 -56.61 -54.31 7.20
N SER A 249 -56.82 -54.83 8.41
CA SER A 249 -57.17 -56.22 8.67
C SER A 249 -58.66 -56.27 9.00
N SER A 250 -59.47 -56.75 8.05
CA SER A 250 -60.67 -57.58 8.21
C SER A 250 -61.15 -58.01 6.83
#